data_AF-A0A2V9JZC5-F1
#
_entry.id   AF-A0A2V9JZC5-F1
#
_cell.length_a   1.000
_cell.length_b   1.000
_cell.length_c   1.000
_cell.angle_alpha   90.00
_cell.angle_beta   90.00
_cell.angle_gamma   90.00
#
_symmetry.space_group_name_H-M   'P 1'
#
loop_
_entity.id
_entity.type
_entity.pdbx_description
1 polymer ?
#
loop_
_entity_poly.entity_id
_entity_poly.type
_entity_poly.pdbx_seq_one_letter_code
_entity_poly.pdbx_strand_id
1 'polypeptide(L)'
;PSLDYLKDEMGKAKALGLNLLRCHIKVPDPRYLEAADETGILVWYEIPNWDKLTGNAEVRALATLRGMVERDWNHPSIVIVSIINESWGANLKEPGDRAWLKGTYTEAKSIVPGWLVVDNSACCDNFHMASDIADFHHYNAIPDYAEDFDRFVADLATRPGWIFSPYGDVAPKGDEPLMLSEFGNWGLPRLPEDKPWWFTRDFNGNKITLPDGVEKRFQSYHYGSLFADPKALSDATEWHEYLALKYEIESLRAQAPIQGYVITEFTDVNWESNGLMDMWRKPKVFADLLSKLQKDDLVMLRAARQNFTSEEKAEADIYFSRYSSGPLGYARVTWWVEGTDLRGIFPMPPAASGSVVKAGKIEFTVPAVRAPSKNVLKVRVTADSQTVTENSLDFFFFPARRPDLPPPASFHDPGGRLRRLFNEMRARNYLAPTGSEAFPVLVASVFDDVVKNNLRAGGRVILIPSDRMVLAPGIEVVPRAGSSLDGNWISSFSWIRKGQDPFKLIGFDTLTGFEAQAVTPSAVVQGVPPENFSDVLAGIFYGWIHSNVGTLVQAKAGKGKMLICTFSLATTYGSDPYATSLLDSLVNYIVTGPTPVFEIPLTNP
;
A
#
# COMPACT_ATOMS: atom_id res chain seq x y z
N PRO A 1 15.47 27.42 10.77
CA PRO A 1 14.48 27.91 9.78
C PRO A 1 14.00 29.30 10.20
N SER A 2 13.60 30.17 9.27
CA SER A 2 12.91 31.42 9.64
C SER A 2 11.49 31.10 10.13
N LEU A 3 10.87 32.01 10.88
CA LEU A 3 9.48 31.87 11.29
C LEU A 3 8.52 31.82 10.09
N ASP A 4 8.75 32.67 9.08
CA ASP A 4 7.95 32.69 7.85
C ASP A 4 7.99 31.35 7.10
N TYR A 5 9.15 30.69 7.06
CA TYR A 5 9.29 29.37 6.45
C TYR A 5 8.45 28.31 7.17
N LEU A 6 8.41 28.36 8.51
CA LEU A 6 7.62 27.44 9.32
C LEU A 6 6.11 27.73 9.19
N LYS A 7 5.72 29.00 9.09
CA LYS A 7 4.33 29.41 8.83
C LYS A 7 3.86 28.97 7.45
N ASP A 8 4.70 29.06 6.42
CA ASP A 8 4.41 28.53 5.08
C ASP A 8 4.19 27.01 5.12
N GLU A 9 5.09 26.29 5.78
CA GLU A 9 5.01 24.85 5.97
C GLU A 9 3.71 24.43 6.67
N MET A 10 3.34 25.08 7.77
CA MET A 10 2.08 24.79 8.47
C MET A 10 0.84 25.25 7.68
N GLY A 11 0.97 26.31 6.90
CA GLY A 11 -0.05 26.71 5.92
C GLY A 11 -0.32 25.60 4.90
N LYS A 12 0.73 24.93 4.40
CA LYS A 12 0.61 23.75 3.53
C LYS A 12 -0.01 22.56 4.24
N ALA A 13 0.31 22.33 5.52
CA ALA A 13 -0.36 21.29 6.32
C ALA A 13 -1.88 21.52 6.35
N LYS A 14 -2.34 22.75 6.60
CA LYS A 14 -3.76 23.11 6.56
C LYS A 14 -4.36 22.96 5.16
N ALA A 15 -3.63 23.32 4.12
CA ALA A 15 -4.08 23.15 2.74
C ALA A 15 -4.26 21.66 2.36
N LEU A 16 -3.44 20.77 2.92
CA LEU A 16 -3.58 19.32 2.85
C LEU A 16 -4.72 18.78 3.74
N GLY A 17 -5.37 19.64 4.52
CA GLY A 17 -6.47 19.30 5.43
C GLY A 17 -6.02 18.72 6.77
N LEU A 18 -4.74 18.80 7.11
CA LEU A 18 -4.22 18.35 8.40
C LEU A 18 -4.56 19.36 9.51
N ASN A 19 -4.83 18.84 10.70
CA ASN A 19 -5.08 19.65 11.91
C ASN A 19 -4.02 19.44 13.01
N LEU A 20 -3.15 18.43 12.85
CA LEU A 20 -2.11 18.07 13.80
C LEU A 20 -0.82 17.69 13.06
N LEU A 21 0.32 18.11 13.58
CA LEU A 21 1.65 17.65 13.17
C LEU A 21 2.37 17.00 14.35
N ARG A 22 2.85 15.78 14.15
CA ARG A 22 3.70 15.07 15.11
C ARG A 22 5.17 15.41 14.86
N CYS A 23 5.80 16.12 15.80
CA CYS A 23 7.21 16.46 15.71
C CYS A 23 8.06 15.28 16.19
N HIS A 24 8.28 14.34 15.28
CA HIS A 24 8.85 13.04 15.59
C HIS A 24 10.25 13.11 16.23
N ILE A 25 10.40 12.46 17.39
CA ILE A 25 11.62 12.17 18.17
C ILE A 25 12.61 13.33 18.32
N LYS A 26 12.12 14.56 18.44
CA LYS A 26 12.97 15.74 18.65
C LYS A 26 12.21 16.89 19.28
N VAL A 27 12.94 17.68 20.07
CA VAL A 27 12.48 19.00 20.53
C VAL A 27 12.66 20.00 19.38
N PRO A 28 11.59 20.59 18.83
CA PRO A 28 11.72 21.58 17.78
C PRO A 28 12.22 22.92 18.33
N ASP A 29 12.66 23.77 17.39
CA ASP A 29 12.96 25.17 17.63
C ASP A 29 11.70 25.91 18.13
N PRO A 30 11.78 26.84 19.10
CA PRO A 30 10.60 27.57 19.60
C PRO A 30 9.76 28.24 18.52
N ARG A 31 10.39 28.67 17.41
CA ARG A 31 9.67 29.26 16.26
C ARG A 31 8.71 28.28 15.58
N TYR A 32 8.92 26.97 15.72
CA TYR A 32 7.98 25.95 15.23
C TYR A 32 6.66 26.04 16.00
N LEU A 33 6.75 26.15 17.32
CA LEU A 33 5.57 26.28 18.18
C LEU A 33 4.87 27.63 18.00
N GLU A 34 5.64 28.72 17.85
CA GLU A 34 5.10 30.03 17.48
C GLU A 34 4.34 29.99 16.14
N ALA A 35 4.89 29.33 15.13
CA ALA A 35 4.19 29.12 13.86
C ALA A 35 2.92 28.27 14.03
N ALA A 36 2.95 27.24 14.87
CA ALA A 36 1.81 26.34 15.09
C ALA A 36 0.65 27.07 15.78
N ASP A 37 0.97 27.88 16.78
CA ASP A 37 0.00 28.73 17.48
C ASP A 37 -0.67 29.72 16.54
N GLU A 38 0.12 30.45 15.74
CA GLU A 38 -0.40 31.46 14.82
C GLU A 38 -1.22 30.88 13.66
N THR A 39 -0.84 29.70 13.19
CA THR A 39 -1.55 29.04 12.08
C THR A 39 -2.73 28.19 12.55
N GLY A 40 -2.76 27.82 13.83
CA GLY A 40 -3.78 26.95 14.42
C GLY A 40 -3.59 25.47 14.06
N ILE A 41 -2.35 24.99 14.08
CA ILE A 41 -1.99 23.58 13.94
C ILE A 41 -1.71 23.00 15.32
N LEU A 42 -2.29 21.84 15.64
CA LEU A 42 -1.98 21.11 16.87
C LEU A 42 -0.62 20.42 16.73
N VAL A 43 0.09 20.27 17.84
CA VAL A 43 1.42 19.64 17.88
C VAL A 43 1.38 18.47 18.85
N TRP A 44 1.77 17.31 18.33
CA TRP A 44 2.22 16.18 19.13
C TRP A 44 3.73 16.27 19.30
N TYR A 45 4.14 16.52 20.54
CA TYR A 45 5.50 16.80 20.99
C TYR A 45 6.25 15.53 21.39
N GLU A 46 7.55 15.41 21.09
CA GLU A 46 8.30 14.19 21.44
C GLU A 46 9.68 14.52 22.04
N ILE A 47 10.09 13.72 23.02
CA ILE A 47 11.47 13.73 23.53
C ILE A 47 12.37 13.00 22.53
N PRO A 48 13.65 13.38 22.37
CA PRO A 48 14.59 12.62 21.56
C PRO A 48 14.77 11.19 22.07
N ASN A 49 14.91 10.24 21.14
CA ASN A 49 15.27 8.87 21.49
C ASN A 49 16.74 8.76 21.94
N TRP A 50 17.07 7.61 22.52
CA TRP A 50 18.43 7.22 22.90
C TRP A 50 18.71 5.81 22.39
N ASP A 51 19.99 5.42 22.34
CA ASP A 51 20.40 4.09 21.87
C ASP A 51 20.09 2.99 22.89
N LYS A 52 20.34 3.26 24.19
CA LYS A 52 20.08 2.31 25.28
C LYS A 52 19.65 3.01 26.56
N LEU A 53 18.64 2.44 27.23
CA LEU A 53 18.15 2.89 28.51
C LEU A 53 19.22 2.58 29.58
N THR A 54 19.83 3.64 30.08
CA THR A 54 20.79 3.63 31.18
C THR A 54 20.30 4.61 32.22
N GLY A 55 20.72 4.49 33.49
CA GLY A 55 20.31 5.46 34.51
C GLY A 55 20.58 6.93 34.13
N ASN A 56 21.66 7.19 33.36
CA ASN A 56 21.91 8.53 32.82
C ASN A 56 20.92 8.94 31.71
N ALA A 57 20.44 8.00 30.89
CA ALA A 57 19.38 8.25 29.90
C ALA A 57 18.06 8.54 30.60
N GLU A 58 17.69 7.77 31.63
CA GLU A 58 16.48 8.00 32.44
C GLU A 58 16.45 9.42 33.04
N VAL A 59 17.54 9.83 33.69
CA VAL A 59 17.67 11.19 34.26
C VAL A 59 17.58 12.26 33.17
N ARG A 60 18.23 12.05 32.02
CA ARG A 60 18.22 13.03 30.92
C ARG A 60 16.87 13.12 30.22
N ALA A 61 16.14 12.02 30.07
CA ALA A 61 14.81 12.02 29.47
C ALA A 61 13.84 12.91 30.27
N LEU A 62 13.78 12.70 31.59
CA LEU A 62 12.95 13.50 32.49
C LEU A 62 13.42 14.96 32.62
N ALA A 63 14.73 15.20 32.63
CA ALA A 63 15.26 16.56 32.62
C ALA A 63 14.91 17.29 31.31
N THR A 64 14.94 16.58 30.18
CA THR A 64 14.54 17.14 28.87
C THR A 64 13.06 17.48 28.86
N LEU A 65 12.19 16.58 29.36
CA LEU A 65 10.74 16.87 29.48
C LEU A 65 10.47 18.10 30.36
N ARG A 66 11.13 18.22 31.50
CA ARG A 66 11.00 19.41 32.37
C ARG A 66 11.44 20.68 31.65
N GLY A 67 12.56 20.65 30.94
CA GLY A 67 13.04 21.80 30.16
C GLY A 67 12.12 22.18 29.00
N MET A 68 11.53 21.18 28.33
CA MET A 68 10.48 21.39 27.32
C MET A 68 9.28 22.11 27.92
N VAL A 69 8.77 21.64 29.07
CA VAL A 69 7.64 22.30 29.74
C VAL A 69 8.02 23.71 30.22
N GLU A 70 9.14 23.88 30.91
CA GLU A 70 9.57 25.20 31.40
C GLU A 70 9.65 26.25 30.27
N ARG A 71 10.16 25.84 29.11
CA ARG A 71 10.28 26.71 27.94
C ARG A 71 8.95 26.93 27.20
N ASP A 72 8.15 25.87 27.05
CA ASP A 72 7.10 25.81 26.02
C ASP A 72 5.66 25.66 26.57
N TRP A 73 5.45 25.57 27.89
CA TRP A 73 4.14 25.24 28.50
C TRP A 73 2.97 26.13 28.06
N ASN A 74 3.24 27.38 27.66
CA ASN A 74 2.22 28.37 27.32
C ASN A 74 1.87 28.38 25.82
N HIS A 75 2.39 27.45 25.01
CA HIS A 75 1.98 27.27 23.62
C HIS A 75 0.67 26.48 23.52
N PRO A 76 -0.47 27.10 23.11
CA PRO A 76 -1.76 26.41 22.99
C PRO A 76 -1.79 25.31 21.92
N SER A 77 -0.86 25.32 20.97
CA SER A 77 -0.75 24.25 19.96
C SER A 77 -0.32 22.90 20.53
N ILE A 78 0.40 22.86 21.67
CA ILE A 78 0.88 21.60 22.25
C ILE A 78 -0.27 20.88 22.95
N VAL A 79 -0.63 19.70 22.45
CA VAL A 79 -1.76 18.91 22.97
C VAL A 79 -1.39 17.51 23.43
N ILE A 80 -0.36 16.92 22.83
CA ILE A 80 0.13 15.57 23.15
C ILE A 80 1.63 15.63 23.36
N VAL A 81 2.16 14.86 24.30
CA VAL A 81 3.59 14.55 24.39
C VAL A 81 3.82 13.05 24.50
N SER A 82 4.80 12.52 23.76
CA SER A 82 5.26 11.13 23.92
C SER A 82 6.60 11.03 24.66
N ILE A 83 6.80 9.94 25.40
CA ILE A 83 8.05 9.66 26.12
C ILE A 83 9.02 8.90 25.22
N ILE A 84 8.58 7.79 24.63
CA ILE A 84 9.35 7.00 23.66
C ILE A 84 8.51 6.66 22.42
N ASN A 85 9.20 6.29 21.35
CA ASN A 85 8.62 5.83 20.10
C ASN A 85 9.07 4.40 19.84
N GLU A 86 8.16 3.48 19.54
CA GLU A 86 8.42 2.09 19.15
C GLU A 86 9.40 1.33 20.05
N SER A 87 9.40 1.64 21.35
CA SER A 87 10.41 1.14 22.30
C SER A 87 11.85 1.49 21.93
N TRP A 88 12.12 2.42 21.01
CA TRP A 88 13.49 2.78 20.63
C TRP A 88 14.27 3.28 21.84
N GLY A 89 15.38 2.59 22.11
CA GLY A 89 16.21 2.84 23.28
C GLY A 89 15.79 2.12 24.56
N ALA A 90 14.67 1.40 24.58
CA ALA A 90 14.21 0.57 25.68
C ALA A 90 13.93 -0.86 25.22
N ASN A 91 13.98 -1.83 26.12
CA ASN A 91 13.57 -3.21 25.85
C ASN A 91 12.38 -3.56 26.73
N LEU A 92 11.16 -3.32 26.24
CA LEU A 92 9.94 -3.60 27.00
C LEU A 92 9.70 -5.10 27.30
N LYS A 93 10.52 -6.02 26.76
CA LYS A 93 10.53 -7.42 27.21
C LYS A 93 11.13 -7.57 28.61
N GLU A 94 11.96 -6.62 29.05
CA GLU A 94 12.55 -6.59 30.39
C GLU A 94 11.62 -5.92 31.41
N PRO A 95 11.38 -6.54 32.58
CA PRO A 95 10.53 -5.95 33.63
C PRO A 95 11.03 -4.59 34.14
N GLY A 96 12.36 -4.36 34.12
CA GLY A 96 12.97 -3.11 34.56
C GLY A 96 12.55 -1.93 33.70
N ASP A 97 12.70 -2.05 32.39
CA ASP A 97 12.34 -1.02 31.42
C ASP A 97 10.82 -0.75 31.42
N ARG A 98 9.99 -1.79 31.59
CA ARG A 98 8.55 -1.63 31.78
C ARG A 98 8.18 -0.86 33.04
N ALA A 99 8.82 -1.18 34.16
CA ALA A 99 8.62 -0.47 35.43
C ALA A 99 9.06 1.00 35.31
N TRP A 100 10.20 1.25 34.64
CA TRP A 100 10.68 2.59 34.36
C TRP A 100 9.69 3.38 33.49
N LEU A 101 9.20 2.82 32.37
CA LEU A 101 8.28 3.53 31.48
C LEU A 101 6.97 3.89 32.18
N LYS A 102 6.39 2.95 32.94
CA LYS A 102 5.18 3.19 33.75
C LYS A 102 5.39 4.27 34.82
N GLY A 103 6.55 4.26 35.47
CA GLY A 103 6.92 5.31 36.43
C GLY A 103 7.10 6.67 35.76
N THR A 104 7.78 6.70 34.62
CA THR A 104 8.03 7.92 33.82
C THR A 104 6.75 8.51 33.28
N TYR A 105 5.77 7.70 32.85
CA TYR A 105 4.43 8.16 32.52
C TYR A 105 3.76 8.90 33.69
N THR A 106 3.80 8.30 34.88
CA THR A 106 3.21 8.91 36.09
C THR A 106 3.89 10.24 36.42
N GLU A 107 5.21 10.29 36.33
CA GLU A 107 5.97 11.51 36.55
C GLU A 107 5.69 12.57 35.48
N ALA A 108 5.63 12.18 34.20
CA ALA A 108 5.29 13.05 33.09
C ALA A 108 3.93 13.72 33.29
N LYS A 109 2.90 12.97 33.71
CA LYS A 109 1.57 13.53 34.06
C LYS A 109 1.62 14.61 35.15
N SER A 110 2.61 14.58 36.04
CA SER A 110 2.79 15.62 37.06
C SER A 110 3.60 16.83 36.57
N ILE A 111 4.39 16.65 35.51
CA ILE A 111 5.24 17.70 34.92
C ILE A 111 4.45 18.51 33.89
N VAL A 112 3.63 17.86 33.05
CA VAL A 112 3.00 18.51 31.90
C VAL A 112 1.72 19.27 32.29
N PRO A 113 1.45 20.44 31.69
CA PRO A 113 0.37 21.35 32.10
C PRO A 113 -1.00 20.96 31.49
N GLY A 114 -1.39 19.70 31.61
CA GLY A 114 -2.67 19.19 31.07
C GLY A 114 -2.59 18.62 29.65
N TRP A 115 -1.39 18.47 29.09
CA TRP A 115 -1.18 17.71 27.85
C TRP A 115 -1.56 16.23 28.04
N LEU A 116 -1.99 15.59 26.95
CA LEU A 116 -2.11 14.14 26.88
C LEU A 116 -0.71 13.54 26.85
N VAL A 117 -0.48 12.47 27.62
CA VAL A 117 0.82 11.78 27.64
C VAL A 117 0.69 10.42 26.98
N VAL A 118 1.52 10.17 25.99
CA VAL A 118 1.75 8.86 25.38
C VAL A 118 3.05 8.30 25.96
N ASP A 119 3.01 7.12 26.55
CA ASP A 119 4.24 6.52 27.06
C ASP A 119 5.13 6.03 25.91
N ASN A 120 4.60 5.17 25.06
CA ASN A 120 5.26 4.57 23.92
C ASN A 120 4.32 4.64 22.73
N SER A 121 4.66 5.39 21.68
CA SER A 121 3.94 5.31 20.40
C SER A 121 4.27 3.94 19.77
N ALA A 122 3.39 2.96 19.93
CA ALA A 122 3.75 1.54 19.84
C ALA A 122 3.77 1.01 18.40
N CYS A 123 4.69 0.07 18.10
CA CYS A 123 4.75 -0.65 16.82
C CYS A 123 5.02 -2.13 17.04
N CYS A 124 4.32 -2.91 16.23
CA CYS A 124 4.65 -4.23 15.70
C CYS A 124 4.98 -5.31 16.75
N ASP A 125 6.11 -5.19 17.46
CA ASP A 125 6.58 -6.15 18.47
C ASP A 125 6.61 -5.58 19.90
N ASN A 126 6.00 -4.41 20.13
CA ASN A 126 5.90 -3.77 21.44
C ASN A 126 4.48 -3.24 21.73
N PHE A 127 4.32 -2.53 22.84
CA PHE A 127 3.03 -2.22 23.46
C PHE A 127 3.13 -1.02 24.39
N HIS A 128 1.97 -0.52 24.85
CA HIS A 128 1.85 0.47 25.91
C HIS A 128 1.95 -0.16 27.31
N MET A 129 2.47 0.62 28.26
CA MET A 129 2.46 0.37 29.70
C MET A 129 1.38 1.17 30.45
N ALA A 130 1.28 2.46 30.15
CA ALA A 130 0.25 3.37 30.66
C ALA A 130 0.20 4.60 29.75
N SER A 131 -0.97 4.92 29.18
CA SER A 131 -1.07 5.99 28.19
C SER A 131 -2.42 6.71 28.28
N ASP A 132 -2.44 7.98 27.86
CA ASP A 132 -3.69 8.71 27.65
C ASP A 132 -4.37 8.36 26.33
N ILE A 133 -3.61 7.94 25.33
CA ILE A 133 -4.05 7.54 23.99
C ILE A 133 -3.60 6.09 23.75
N ALA A 134 -4.51 5.26 23.23
CA ALA A 134 -4.18 3.92 22.78
C ALA A 134 -3.85 4.01 21.29
N ASP A 135 -2.58 4.11 20.95
CA ASP A 135 -2.12 4.24 19.58
C ASP A 135 -1.31 3.03 19.12
N PHE A 136 -1.14 2.90 17.81
CA PHE A 136 -0.33 1.84 17.23
C PHE A 136 0.14 2.22 15.84
N HIS A 137 1.23 1.60 15.40
CA HIS A 137 1.82 1.78 14.08
C HIS A 137 1.56 0.53 13.23
N HIS A 138 1.14 0.73 11.99
CA HIS A 138 0.98 -0.37 11.06
C HIS A 138 1.15 0.11 9.63
N TYR A 139 2.00 -0.60 8.89
CA TYR A 139 2.30 -0.30 7.49
C TYR A 139 1.98 -1.51 6.63
N ASN A 140 1.14 -1.32 5.62
CA ASN A 140 0.85 -2.33 4.61
C ASN A 140 1.06 -1.77 3.21
N ALA A 141 1.58 -2.61 2.31
CA ALA A 141 1.64 -2.26 0.89
C ALA A 141 0.23 -2.39 0.30
N ILE A 142 -0.36 -1.28 -0.14
CA ILE A 142 -1.69 -1.28 -0.75
C ILE A 142 -1.53 -1.17 -2.28
N PRO A 143 -2.21 -2.00 -3.11
CA PRO A 143 -3.36 -2.86 -2.78
C PRO A 143 -3.01 -4.30 -2.35
N ASP A 144 -1.74 -4.68 -2.37
CA ASP A 144 -1.29 -6.07 -2.17
C ASP A 144 -1.79 -6.69 -0.85
N TYR A 145 -1.80 -5.90 0.23
CA TYR A 145 -2.20 -6.27 1.58
C TYR A 145 -3.45 -5.51 2.06
N ALA A 146 -4.31 -5.05 1.14
CA ALA A 146 -5.47 -4.24 1.51
C ALA A 146 -6.48 -5.00 2.41
N GLU A 147 -6.64 -6.30 2.20
CA GLU A 147 -7.47 -7.14 3.08
C GLU A 147 -6.83 -7.36 4.46
N ASP A 148 -5.50 -7.43 4.53
CA ASP A 148 -4.78 -7.51 5.81
C ASP A 148 -4.95 -6.21 6.60
N PHE A 149 -4.83 -5.06 5.94
CA PHE A 149 -5.07 -3.76 6.55
C PHE A 149 -6.50 -3.64 7.08
N ASP A 150 -7.50 -4.07 6.32
CA ASP A 150 -8.91 -4.08 6.77
C ASP A 150 -9.12 -4.98 7.99
N ARG A 151 -8.50 -6.17 8.01
CA ARG A 151 -8.55 -7.07 9.17
C ARG A 151 -7.88 -6.44 10.39
N PHE A 152 -6.72 -5.83 10.21
CA PHE A 152 -6.01 -5.12 11.25
C PHE A 152 -6.85 -3.96 11.81
N VAL A 153 -7.39 -3.10 10.95
CA VAL A 153 -8.23 -1.96 11.35
C VAL A 153 -9.51 -2.41 12.06
N ALA A 154 -10.15 -3.49 11.59
CA ALA A 154 -11.31 -4.07 12.26
C ALA A 154 -10.95 -4.65 13.64
N ASP A 155 -9.81 -5.34 13.77
CA ASP A 155 -9.32 -5.85 15.05
C ASP A 155 -8.98 -4.70 16.00
N LEU A 156 -8.20 -3.70 15.54
CA LEU A 156 -7.85 -2.50 16.29
C LEU A 156 -9.10 -1.82 16.86
N ALA A 157 -10.15 -1.66 16.05
CA ALA A 157 -11.42 -1.06 16.46
C ALA A 157 -12.12 -1.80 17.61
N THR A 158 -11.77 -3.07 17.88
CA THR A 158 -12.26 -3.82 19.05
C THR A 158 -11.53 -3.50 20.35
N ARG A 159 -10.51 -2.63 20.32
CA ARG A 159 -9.60 -2.31 21.43
C ARG A 159 -8.90 -3.56 21.99
N PRO A 160 -8.15 -4.28 21.15
CA PRO A 160 -7.58 -5.56 21.52
C PRO A 160 -6.50 -5.41 22.60
N GLY A 161 -6.39 -6.42 23.46
CA GLY A 161 -5.46 -6.37 24.61
C GLY A 161 -3.99 -6.29 24.23
N TRP A 162 -3.61 -6.65 23.00
CA TRP A 162 -2.22 -6.62 22.52
C TRP A 162 -1.65 -5.19 22.37
N ILE A 163 -2.50 -4.16 22.36
CA ILE A 163 -2.07 -2.75 22.37
C ILE A 163 -1.30 -2.44 23.66
N PHE A 164 -1.61 -3.15 24.74
CA PHE A 164 -0.98 -2.97 26.05
C PHE A 164 -0.17 -4.21 26.44
N SER A 165 0.71 -4.06 27.43
CA SER A 165 1.61 -5.11 27.89
C SER A 165 0.90 -6.45 28.13
N PRO A 166 1.39 -7.55 27.53
CA PRO A 166 0.84 -8.89 27.74
C PRO A 166 1.29 -9.52 29.07
N TYR A 167 2.13 -8.84 29.85
CA TYR A 167 2.76 -9.39 31.07
C TYR A 167 1.90 -9.24 32.34
N GLY A 168 0.68 -8.71 32.23
CA GLY A 168 -0.24 -8.54 33.36
C GLY A 168 0.16 -7.45 34.35
N ASP A 169 1.06 -6.56 33.95
CA ASP A 169 1.59 -5.44 34.75
C ASP A 169 0.96 -4.07 34.37
N VAL A 170 -0.10 -4.10 33.57
CA VAL A 170 -0.85 -2.94 33.07
C VAL A 170 -2.33 -3.05 33.41
N ALA A 171 -2.98 -1.89 33.50
CA ALA A 171 -4.43 -1.77 33.67
C ALA A 171 -4.92 -0.65 32.74
N PRO A 172 -5.22 -0.97 31.46
CA PRO A 172 -5.79 0.01 30.53
C PRO A 172 -7.07 0.61 31.10
N LYS A 173 -7.32 1.90 30.87
CA LYS A 173 -8.53 2.60 31.30
C LYS A 173 -9.75 2.10 30.51
N GLY A 174 -9.54 1.71 29.25
CA GLY A 174 -10.57 1.19 28.36
C GLY A 174 -11.36 2.29 27.64
N ASP A 175 -11.09 3.55 27.95
CA ASP A 175 -11.71 4.74 27.36
C ASP A 175 -10.70 5.69 26.70
N GLU A 176 -9.41 5.30 26.61
CA GLU A 176 -8.41 6.02 25.83
C GLU A 176 -8.90 6.28 24.40
N PRO A 177 -8.63 7.45 23.80
CA PRO A 177 -8.81 7.60 22.36
C PRO A 177 -7.97 6.57 21.62
N LEU A 178 -8.60 5.84 20.70
CA LEU A 178 -7.95 4.82 19.90
C LEU A 178 -7.49 5.43 18.57
N MET A 179 -6.21 5.26 18.21
CA MET A 179 -5.63 5.86 17.01
C MET A 179 -4.69 4.90 16.27
N LEU A 180 -4.54 5.11 14.96
CA LEU A 180 -3.40 4.56 14.20
C LEU A 180 -2.41 5.71 13.97
N SER A 181 -1.37 5.78 14.79
CA SER A 181 -0.44 6.92 14.91
C SER A 181 0.72 6.88 13.91
N GLU A 182 0.84 5.82 13.12
CA GLU A 182 1.70 5.75 11.95
C GLU A 182 1.17 4.72 10.93
N PHE A 183 1.07 5.15 9.68
CA PHE A 183 0.77 4.34 8.50
C PHE A 183 1.12 5.14 7.24
N GLY A 184 1.30 4.48 6.11
CA GLY A 184 1.53 5.16 4.85
C GLY A 184 2.17 4.26 3.80
N ASN A 185 2.28 4.79 2.59
CA ASN A 185 2.90 4.14 1.45
C ASN A 185 3.83 5.12 0.76
N TRP A 186 4.91 4.64 0.14
CA TRP A 186 5.86 5.49 -0.54
C TRP A 186 5.31 5.98 -1.89
N GLY A 187 5.69 7.21 -2.24
CA GLY A 187 5.69 7.76 -3.58
C GLY A 187 7.02 8.48 -3.80
N LEU A 188 7.80 8.04 -4.80
CA LEU A 188 9.14 8.58 -5.00
C LEU A 188 9.05 10.07 -5.41
N PRO A 189 9.74 10.97 -4.71
CA PRO A 189 9.69 12.38 -5.02
C PRO A 189 10.43 12.70 -6.31
N ARG A 190 10.17 13.90 -6.80
CA ARG A 190 10.96 14.48 -7.88
C ARG A 190 12.42 14.62 -7.45
N LEU A 191 13.31 14.16 -8.30
CA LEU A 191 14.75 14.27 -8.06
C LEU A 191 15.18 15.74 -8.21
N PRO A 192 16.04 16.23 -7.30
CA PRO A 192 16.61 17.56 -7.45
C PRO A 192 17.65 17.57 -8.56
N GLU A 193 17.87 18.74 -9.16
CA GLU A 193 18.98 18.92 -10.10
C GLU A 193 20.32 18.68 -9.42
N ASP A 194 20.54 19.35 -8.27
CA ASP A 194 21.70 19.16 -7.44
C ASP A 194 21.43 18.17 -6.31
N LYS A 195 22.09 17.01 -6.35
CA LYS A 195 21.99 16.00 -5.29
C LYS A 195 22.81 16.44 -4.08
N PRO A 196 22.17 16.69 -2.91
CA PRO A 196 22.92 17.02 -1.70
C PRO A 196 23.76 15.83 -1.24
N TRP A 197 24.86 16.12 -0.53
CA TRP A 197 25.84 15.12 -0.09
C TRP A 197 25.25 13.95 0.71
N TRP A 198 24.09 14.15 1.36
CA TRP A 198 23.42 13.11 2.13
C TRP A 198 22.56 12.15 1.29
N PHE A 199 22.43 12.34 -0.03
CA PHE A 199 21.79 11.34 -0.93
C PHE A 199 22.50 9.99 -0.95
N THR A 200 23.76 9.95 -0.51
CA THR A 200 24.55 8.72 -0.40
C THR A 200 24.33 8.00 0.93
N ARG A 201 23.36 8.41 1.75
CA ARG A 201 23.03 7.77 3.02
C ARG A 201 21.83 6.85 2.85
N ASP A 202 21.98 5.62 3.32
CA ASP A 202 20.89 4.68 3.55
C ASP A 202 20.44 4.73 5.02
N PHE A 203 19.35 4.03 5.32
CA PHE A 203 18.92 3.73 6.67
C PHE A 203 19.52 2.40 7.12
N ASN A 204 20.44 2.45 8.09
CA ASN A 204 21.02 1.27 8.75
C ASN A 204 21.59 0.19 7.80
N GLY A 205 22.22 0.60 6.69
CA GLY A 205 22.80 -0.32 5.70
C GLY A 205 21.78 -0.96 4.74
N ASN A 206 20.50 -0.59 4.85
CA ASN A 206 19.47 -1.08 3.94
C ASN A 206 19.52 -0.34 2.61
N LYS A 207 20.22 -0.92 1.63
CA LYS A 207 20.39 -0.34 0.29
C LYS A 207 19.08 0.07 -0.39
N ILE A 208 17.94 -0.57 -0.11
CA ILE A 208 16.66 -0.22 -0.75
C ILE A 208 16.28 1.25 -0.47
N THR A 209 16.70 1.76 0.69
CA THR A 209 16.47 3.14 1.13
C THR A 209 17.47 4.15 0.58
N LEU A 210 18.46 3.74 -0.24
CA LEU A 210 19.50 4.62 -0.76
C LEU A 210 19.09 5.32 -2.06
N PRO A 211 18.92 6.66 -2.09
CA PRO A 211 18.61 7.40 -3.32
C PRO A 211 19.71 7.32 -4.37
N ASP A 212 20.96 7.37 -3.94
CA ASP A 212 22.10 7.48 -4.85
C ASP A 212 22.09 6.36 -5.93
N GLY A 213 22.36 6.75 -7.17
CA GLY A 213 22.34 5.89 -8.35
C GLY A 213 20.95 5.57 -8.93
N VAL A 214 19.87 6.19 -8.45
CA VAL A 214 18.49 5.93 -8.93
C VAL A 214 18.34 6.14 -10.43
N GLU A 215 18.93 7.18 -11.02
CA GLU A 215 18.84 7.40 -12.47
C GLU A 215 19.62 6.36 -13.27
N LYS A 216 20.75 5.89 -12.73
CA LYS A 216 21.50 4.79 -13.34
C LYS A 216 20.67 3.52 -13.33
N ARG A 217 19.98 3.21 -12.22
CA ARG A 217 19.07 2.06 -12.13
C ARG A 217 17.88 2.21 -13.08
N PHE A 218 17.29 3.39 -13.19
CA PHE A 218 16.24 3.70 -14.15
C PHE A 218 16.67 3.37 -15.59
N GLN A 219 17.89 3.74 -15.98
CA GLN A 219 18.45 3.44 -17.30
C GLN A 219 18.80 1.96 -17.46
N SER A 220 19.55 1.39 -16.51
CA SER A 220 20.06 0.01 -16.59
C SER A 220 18.93 -1.03 -16.64
N TYR A 221 17.83 -0.81 -15.92
CA TYR A 221 16.67 -1.69 -15.94
C TYR A 221 15.62 -1.29 -16.98
N HIS A 222 15.98 -0.42 -17.92
CA HIS A 222 15.12 -0.04 -19.05
C HIS A 222 13.75 0.54 -18.65
N TYR A 223 13.65 1.24 -17.52
CA TYR A 223 12.42 1.91 -17.08
C TYR A 223 11.97 3.01 -18.05
N GLY A 224 12.86 3.54 -18.88
CA GLY A 224 12.52 4.43 -20.00
C GLY A 224 11.58 3.81 -21.05
N SER A 225 11.38 2.48 -21.03
CA SER A 225 10.38 1.80 -21.85
C SER A 225 8.97 1.74 -21.20
N LEU A 226 8.89 2.08 -19.91
CA LEU A 226 7.67 2.06 -19.10
C LEU A 226 7.18 3.49 -18.78
N PHE A 227 8.13 4.40 -18.54
CA PHE A 227 7.91 5.79 -18.20
C PHE A 227 8.72 6.67 -19.15
N ALA A 228 8.15 7.80 -19.58
CA ALA A 228 8.82 8.70 -20.53
C ALA A 228 10.15 9.25 -19.98
N ASP A 229 10.19 9.52 -18.68
CA ASP A 229 11.36 10.04 -17.96
C ASP A 229 11.23 9.73 -16.44
N PRO A 230 12.24 10.04 -15.61
CA PRO A 230 12.16 9.85 -14.16
C PRO A 230 11.04 10.66 -13.48
N LYS A 231 10.58 11.78 -14.08
CA LYS A 231 9.47 12.56 -13.53
C LYS A 231 8.15 11.82 -13.72
N ALA A 232 7.94 11.18 -14.87
CA ALA A 232 6.75 10.35 -15.13
C ALA A 232 6.69 9.14 -14.18
N LEU A 233 7.86 8.58 -13.80
CA LEU A 233 7.93 7.56 -12.75
C LEU A 233 7.51 8.13 -11.39
N SER A 234 8.09 9.26 -10.97
CA SER A 234 7.73 9.94 -9.72
C SER A 234 6.24 10.26 -9.65
N ASP A 235 5.69 10.94 -10.66
CA ASP A 235 4.26 11.26 -10.73
C ASP A 235 3.39 9.98 -10.64
N ALA A 236 3.80 8.86 -11.26
CA ALA A 236 3.08 7.59 -11.16
C ALA A 236 3.14 6.97 -9.75
N THR A 237 4.31 6.98 -9.10
CA THR A 237 4.46 6.46 -7.74
C THR A 237 3.74 7.31 -6.69
N GLU A 238 3.68 8.64 -6.88
CA GLU A 238 2.88 9.52 -6.02
C GLU A 238 1.36 9.26 -6.20
N TRP A 239 0.90 8.99 -7.42
CA TRP A 239 -0.50 8.56 -7.61
C TRP A 239 -0.80 7.20 -6.96
N HIS A 240 0.16 6.28 -6.96
CA HIS A 240 0.05 5.01 -6.24
C HIS A 240 -0.06 5.23 -4.72
N GLU A 241 0.78 6.09 -4.15
CA GLU A 241 0.69 6.53 -2.75
C GLU A 241 -0.69 7.12 -2.42
N TYR A 242 -1.24 8.00 -3.27
CA TYR A 242 -2.59 8.53 -3.06
C TYR A 242 -3.67 7.45 -3.01
N LEU A 243 -3.61 6.47 -3.91
CA LEU A 243 -4.60 5.38 -3.95
C LEU A 243 -4.51 4.51 -2.69
N ALA A 244 -3.29 4.27 -2.20
CA ALA A 244 -3.04 3.58 -0.94
C ALA A 244 -3.61 4.37 0.25
N LEU A 245 -3.21 5.63 0.40
CA LEU A 245 -3.69 6.52 1.47
C LEU A 245 -5.20 6.67 1.46
N LYS A 246 -5.81 6.80 0.27
CA LYS A 246 -7.27 6.85 0.13
C LYS A 246 -7.92 5.60 0.72
N TYR A 247 -7.43 4.42 0.38
CA TYR A 247 -7.96 3.17 0.92
C TYR A 247 -7.80 3.09 2.43
N GLU A 248 -6.60 3.40 2.94
CA GLU A 248 -6.26 3.32 4.37
C GLU A 248 -7.09 4.29 5.20
N ILE A 249 -7.18 5.56 4.78
CA ILE A 249 -7.97 6.61 5.45
C ILE A 249 -9.46 6.22 5.45
N GLU A 250 -9.99 5.68 4.35
CA GLU A 250 -11.39 5.25 4.30
C GLU A 250 -11.66 4.03 5.18
N SER A 251 -10.73 3.09 5.28
CA SER A 251 -10.83 1.96 6.21
C SER A 251 -10.85 2.45 7.65
N LEU A 252 -9.95 3.36 8.03
CA LEU A 252 -9.89 3.93 9.38
C LEU A 252 -11.14 4.73 9.72
N ARG A 253 -11.54 5.66 8.83
CA ARG A 253 -12.70 6.53 9.04
C ARG A 253 -14.03 5.80 8.97
N ALA A 254 -14.06 4.56 8.45
CA ALA A 254 -15.22 3.69 8.52
C ALA A 254 -15.44 3.07 9.92
N GLN A 255 -14.44 3.13 10.81
CA GLN A 255 -14.52 2.58 12.17
C GLN A 255 -14.80 3.67 13.21
N ALA A 256 -16.01 3.71 13.74
CA ALA A 256 -16.39 4.67 14.78
C ALA A 256 -15.49 4.64 16.05
N PRO A 257 -14.96 3.48 16.51
CA PRO A 257 -14.06 3.44 17.65
C PRO A 257 -12.69 4.10 17.42
N ILE A 258 -12.24 4.24 16.17
CA ILE A 258 -10.96 4.88 15.83
C ILE A 258 -11.20 6.38 15.72
N GLN A 259 -10.53 7.16 16.56
CA GLN A 259 -10.82 8.58 16.79
C GLN A 259 -9.76 9.52 16.21
N GLY A 260 -8.74 8.98 15.55
CA GLY A 260 -7.74 9.76 14.84
C GLY A 260 -6.67 8.89 14.22
N TYR A 261 -5.83 9.51 13.38
CA TYR A 261 -4.70 8.85 12.75
C TYR A 261 -3.62 9.87 12.41
N VAL A 262 -2.37 9.40 12.23
CA VAL A 262 -1.24 10.21 11.78
C VAL A 262 -0.60 9.52 10.58
N ILE A 263 -0.53 10.24 9.47
CA ILE A 263 0.07 9.74 8.23
C ILE A 263 1.58 9.92 8.33
N THR A 264 2.32 8.83 8.15
CA THR A 264 3.77 8.87 7.99
C THR A 264 4.05 9.09 6.51
N GLU A 265 4.67 10.20 6.10
CA GLU A 265 5.09 11.36 6.90
C GLU A 265 4.62 12.68 6.29
N PHE A 266 4.83 13.79 7.00
CA PHE A 266 4.43 15.09 6.47
C PHE A 266 5.28 15.47 5.25
N THR A 267 6.58 15.17 5.30
CA THR A 267 7.55 15.53 4.27
C THR A 267 8.60 14.45 4.15
N ASP A 268 8.93 14.06 2.91
CA ASP A 268 9.93 13.03 2.67
C ASP A 268 11.25 13.37 3.38
N VAL A 269 11.92 12.31 3.84
CA VAL A 269 13.34 12.31 4.16
C VAL A 269 14.12 11.53 3.11
N ASN A 270 15.45 11.51 3.18
CA ASN A 270 16.25 10.92 2.12
C ASN A 270 16.03 9.41 1.97
N TRP A 271 15.77 8.71 3.07
CA TRP A 271 15.69 7.25 3.10
C TRP A 271 14.25 6.73 3.13
N GLU A 272 13.26 7.61 3.29
CA GLU A 272 11.83 7.29 3.36
C GLU A 272 11.04 8.24 2.45
N SER A 273 10.10 7.73 1.66
CA SER A 273 9.43 8.53 0.62
C SER A 273 7.90 8.50 0.71
N ASN A 274 7.37 8.40 1.93
CA ASN A 274 5.95 8.41 2.28
C ASN A 274 5.43 9.80 2.66
N GLY A 275 6.20 10.85 2.38
CA GLY A 275 5.88 12.23 2.68
C GLY A 275 4.71 12.76 1.86
N LEU A 276 3.79 13.52 2.46
CA LEU A 276 2.76 14.26 1.70
C LEU A 276 3.34 15.41 0.85
N MET A 277 4.58 15.80 1.16
CA MET A 277 5.40 16.74 0.42
C MET A 277 6.78 16.15 0.18
N ASP A 278 7.46 16.61 -0.86
CA ASP A 278 8.84 16.24 -1.11
C ASP A 278 9.81 16.83 -0.05
N MET A 279 11.08 16.42 -0.13
CA MET A 279 12.14 16.89 0.77
C MET A 279 12.38 18.41 0.75
N TRP A 280 11.87 19.11 -0.28
CA TRP A 280 11.92 20.57 -0.43
C TRP A 280 10.59 21.25 -0.03
N ARG A 281 9.71 20.54 0.67
CA ARG A 281 8.41 21.03 1.15
C ARG A 281 7.49 21.46 -0.01
N LYS A 282 7.62 20.82 -1.17
CA LYS A 282 6.65 20.97 -2.27
C LYS A 282 5.60 19.87 -2.15
N PRO A 283 4.30 20.20 -2.14
CA PRO A 283 3.25 19.19 -2.14
C PRO A 283 3.37 18.23 -3.31
N LYS A 284 3.14 16.93 -3.05
CA LYS A 284 3.06 15.90 -4.09
C LYS A 284 1.84 16.10 -4.99
N VAL A 285 1.81 15.45 -6.15
CA VAL A 285 0.82 15.68 -7.22
C VAL A 285 -0.64 15.48 -6.79
N PHE A 286 -0.88 14.75 -5.70
CA PHE A 286 -2.21 14.42 -5.19
C PHE A 286 -2.72 15.34 -4.07
N ALA A 287 -1.97 16.36 -3.68
CA ALA A 287 -2.28 17.24 -2.54
C ALA A 287 -3.74 17.74 -2.50
N ASP A 288 -4.27 18.19 -3.64
CA ASP A 288 -5.63 18.70 -3.78
C ASP A 288 -6.71 17.62 -3.57
N LEU A 289 -6.39 16.35 -3.82
CA LEU A 289 -7.31 15.23 -3.59
C LEU A 289 -7.20 14.70 -2.16
N LEU A 290 -6.00 14.71 -1.57
CA LEU A 290 -5.82 14.32 -0.17
C LEU A 290 -6.62 15.24 0.76
N SER A 291 -6.60 16.56 0.53
CA SER A 291 -7.36 17.51 1.35
C SER A 291 -8.87 17.24 1.39
N LYS A 292 -9.42 16.61 0.34
CA LYS A 292 -10.83 16.20 0.30
C LYS A 292 -11.12 15.01 1.22
N LEU A 293 -10.14 14.13 1.45
CA LEU A 293 -10.24 12.99 2.36
C LEU A 293 -10.15 13.40 3.84
N GLN A 294 -9.51 14.54 4.11
CA GLN A 294 -9.30 15.06 5.47
C GLN A 294 -10.43 15.96 5.97
N LYS A 295 -11.49 16.19 5.18
CA LYS A 295 -12.63 17.01 5.62
C LYS A 295 -13.35 16.38 6.81
N ASP A 296 -13.96 17.21 7.64
CA ASP A 296 -14.74 16.76 8.81
C ASP A 296 -15.80 15.73 8.45
N ASP A 297 -16.51 15.96 7.35
CA ASP A 297 -17.52 15.06 6.81
C ASP A 297 -17.01 14.38 5.54
N LEU A 298 -17.01 13.04 5.52
CA LEU A 298 -16.52 12.23 4.41
C LEU A 298 -17.51 11.11 4.08
N VAL A 299 -17.88 11.02 2.79
CA VAL A 299 -18.57 9.84 2.24
C VAL A 299 -17.54 8.88 1.68
N MET A 300 -17.68 7.60 1.97
CA MET A 300 -16.70 6.56 1.63
C MET A 300 -17.43 5.41 0.92
N LEU A 301 -16.77 4.82 -0.06
CA LEU A 301 -17.30 3.71 -0.84
C LEU A 301 -16.42 2.48 -0.60
N ARG A 302 -17.01 1.40 -0.11
CA ARG A 302 -16.30 0.14 0.16
C ARG A 302 -16.92 -0.97 -0.69
N ALA A 303 -16.11 -1.66 -1.47
CA ALA A 303 -16.56 -2.82 -2.26
C ALA A 303 -15.64 -4.00 -2.00
N ALA A 304 -16.21 -5.21 -1.91
CA ALA A 304 -15.44 -6.44 -1.67
C ALA A 304 -14.57 -6.83 -2.88
N ARG A 305 -14.92 -6.37 -4.08
CA ARG A 305 -14.13 -6.51 -5.31
C ARG A 305 -14.43 -5.37 -6.26
N GLN A 306 -13.52 -5.11 -7.20
CA GLN A 306 -13.66 -4.05 -8.21
C GLN A 306 -13.77 -4.58 -9.64
N ASN A 307 -13.45 -5.85 -9.86
CA ASN A 307 -13.50 -6.50 -11.16
C ASN A 307 -14.83 -7.23 -11.37
N PHE A 308 -15.53 -6.91 -12.46
CA PHE A 308 -16.83 -7.50 -12.77
C PHE A 308 -16.98 -7.85 -14.24
N THR A 309 -17.60 -8.98 -14.52
CA THR A 309 -18.02 -9.34 -15.88
C THR A 309 -19.32 -8.62 -16.23
N SER A 310 -19.56 -8.37 -17.52
CA SER A 310 -20.86 -7.93 -18.04
C SER A 310 -21.99 -8.78 -17.48
N GLU A 311 -23.11 -8.15 -17.12
CA GLU A 311 -24.31 -8.77 -16.53
C GLU A 311 -24.15 -9.26 -15.08
N GLU A 312 -22.94 -9.21 -14.49
CA GLU A 312 -22.78 -9.44 -13.05
C GLU A 312 -23.40 -8.31 -12.22
N LYS A 313 -23.75 -8.64 -10.98
CA LYS A 313 -24.15 -7.63 -9.99
C LYS A 313 -22.89 -7.01 -9.38
N ALA A 314 -22.77 -5.69 -9.51
CA ALA A 314 -21.79 -4.89 -8.80
C ALA A 314 -22.41 -4.23 -7.58
N GLU A 315 -21.62 -4.10 -6.52
CA GLU A 315 -22.07 -3.52 -5.26
C GLU A 315 -20.98 -2.72 -4.53
N ALA A 316 -21.40 -1.68 -3.84
CA ALA A 316 -20.57 -0.90 -2.93
C ALA A 316 -21.38 -0.46 -1.71
N ASP A 317 -20.85 -0.70 -0.53
CA ASP A 317 -21.35 -0.15 0.72
C ASP A 317 -20.92 1.32 0.87
N ILE A 318 -21.87 2.17 1.28
CA ILE A 318 -21.65 3.59 1.47
C ILE A 318 -21.61 3.88 2.96
N TYR A 319 -20.50 4.49 3.40
CA TYR A 319 -20.31 4.95 4.76
C TYR A 319 -20.23 6.47 4.78
N PHE A 320 -20.68 7.08 5.88
CA PHE A 320 -20.59 8.51 6.11
C PHE A 320 -19.98 8.77 7.48
N SER A 321 -18.76 9.31 7.48
CA SER A 321 -18.00 9.73 8.67
C SER A 321 -18.30 11.22 8.91
N ARG A 322 -18.83 11.57 10.09
CA ARG A 322 -19.28 12.93 10.41
C ARG A 322 -18.59 13.46 11.65
N TYR A 323 -17.79 14.52 11.48
CA TYR A 323 -17.14 15.24 12.58
C TYR A 323 -17.39 16.75 12.54
N SER A 324 -18.15 17.25 11.56
CA SER A 324 -18.47 18.68 11.49
C SER A 324 -19.35 19.14 12.64
N SER A 325 -19.08 20.35 13.15
CA SER A 325 -19.92 20.98 14.16
C SER A 325 -21.19 21.55 13.52
N GLY A 326 -22.36 21.03 13.91
CA GLY A 326 -23.67 21.57 13.49
C GLY A 326 -24.71 20.50 13.19
N PRO A 327 -25.99 20.86 13.07
CA PRO A 327 -27.04 19.92 12.66
C PRO A 327 -26.82 19.51 11.20
N LEU A 328 -27.08 18.23 10.90
CA LEU A 328 -27.23 17.77 9.53
C LEU A 328 -28.70 17.91 9.14
N GLY A 329 -28.97 18.70 8.11
CA GLY A 329 -30.29 18.76 7.51
C GLY A 329 -30.70 17.44 6.84
N TYR A 330 -31.76 17.48 6.03
CA TYR A 330 -32.17 16.28 5.30
C TYR A 330 -31.13 15.93 4.23
N ALA A 331 -30.39 14.86 4.49
CA ALA A 331 -29.30 14.42 3.64
C ALA A 331 -29.73 13.32 2.67
N ARG A 332 -29.19 13.36 1.45
CA ARG A 332 -29.40 12.35 0.40
C ARG A 332 -28.07 11.95 -0.20
N VAL A 333 -27.96 10.67 -0.55
CA VAL A 333 -26.85 10.13 -1.33
C VAL A 333 -27.30 10.05 -2.78
N THR A 334 -26.57 10.70 -3.68
CA THR A 334 -26.72 10.58 -5.14
C THR A 334 -25.50 9.88 -5.70
N TRP A 335 -25.70 8.93 -6.61
CA TRP A 335 -24.61 8.17 -7.21
C TRP A 335 -24.79 7.99 -8.71
N TRP A 336 -23.68 7.81 -9.42
CA TRP A 336 -23.65 7.50 -10.84
C TRP A 336 -22.34 6.81 -11.22
N VAL A 337 -22.34 6.04 -12.32
CA VAL A 337 -21.13 5.46 -12.90
C VAL A 337 -20.78 6.23 -14.16
N GLU A 338 -19.59 6.84 -14.19
CA GLU A 338 -19.15 7.66 -15.31
C GLU A 338 -19.15 6.89 -16.64
N GLY A 339 -19.59 7.56 -17.71
CA GLY A 339 -19.68 6.95 -19.04
C GLY A 339 -20.87 6.01 -19.25
N THR A 340 -21.78 5.88 -18.27
CA THR A 340 -22.97 5.02 -18.37
C THR A 340 -24.25 5.78 -17.97
N ASP A 341 -25.41 5.19 -18.22
CA ASP A 341 -26.70 5.70 -17.74
C ASP A 341 -27.04 5.28 -16.28
N LEU A 342 -26.16 4.52 -15.64
CA LEU A 342 -26.36 4.02 -14.28
C LEU A 342 -26.27 5.15 -13.27
N ARG A 343 -27.34 5.33 -12.50
CA ARG A 343 -27.45 6.36 -11.46
C ARG A 343 -28.55 6.00 -10.47
N GLY A 344 -28.49 6.60 -9.29
CA GLY A 344 -29.54 6.48 -8.29
C GLY A 344 -29.45 7.52 -7.19
N ILE A 345 -30.48 7.56 -6.35
CA ILE A 345 -30.58 8.46 -5.22
C ILE A 345 -31.33 7.77 -4.08
N PHE A 346 -30.85 7.91 -2.85
CA PHE A 346 -31.53 7.40 -1.66
C PHE A 346 -31.34 8.35 -0.46
N PRO A 347 -32.28 8.37 0.49
CA PRO A 347 -32.14 9.17 1.72
C PRO A 347 -30.99 8.63 2.57
N MET A 348 -30.23 9.51 3.21
CA MET A 348 -29.21 9.13 4.17
C MET A 348 -29.82 8.99 5.57
N PRO A 349 -29.47 7.96 6.37
CA PRO A 349 -29.88 7.90 7.76
C PRO A 349 -29.31 9.09 8.55
N PRO A 350 -29.95 9.47 9.68
CA PRO A 350 -29.38 10.47 10.58
C PRO A 350 -27.98 10.07 11.05
N ALA A 351 -27.07 11.03 11.09
CA ALA A 351 -25.70 10.85 11.57
C ALA A 351 -25.41 11.90 12.65
N ALA A 352 -24.97 11.45 13.83
CA ALA A 352 -24.56 12.33 14.90
C ALA A 352 -23.15 12.89 14.64
N SER A 353 -22.83 14.05 15.19
CA SER A 353 -21.45 14.55 15.20
C SER A 353 -20.55 13.58 15.98
N GLY A 354 -19.37 13.29 15.46
CA GLY A 354 -18.43 12.32 16.04
C GLY A 354 -18.85 10.87 15.81
N SER A 355 -19.57 10.58 14.72
CA SER A 355 -20.04 9.21 14.43
C SER A 355 -19.81 8.81 12.98
N VAL A 356 -19.87 7.50 12.75
CA VAL A 356 -19.83 6.89 11.41
C VAL A 356 -21.10 6.07 11.24
N VAL A 357 -21.77 6.23 10.10
CA VAL A 357 -22.99 5.47 9.77
C VAL A 357 -22.84 4.76 8.43
N LYS A 358 -23.39 3.55 8.33
CA LYS A 358 -23.63 2.90 7.04
C LYS A 358 -24.81 3.59 6.36
N ALA A 359 -24.50 4.49 5.43
CA ALA A 359 -25.48 5.34 4.76
C ALA A 359 -26.39 4.55 3.82
N GLY A 360 -25.90 3.46 3.24
CA GLY A 360 -26.67 2.58 2.36
C GLY A 360 -25.78 1.65 1.56
N LYS A 361 -26.37 1.02 0.54
CA LYS A 361 -25.69 0.14 -0.41
C LYS A 361 -26.10 0.52 -1.83
N ILE A 362 -25.12 0.66 -2.71
CA ILE A 362 -25.34 0.81 -4.15
C ILE A 362 -25.27 -0.58 -4.77
N GLU A 363 -26.25 -0.91 -5.60
CA GLU A 363 -26.28 -2.16 -6.35
C GLU A 363 -26.77 -1.89 -7.76
N PHE A 364 -26.09 -2.46 -8.76
CA PHE A 364 -26.53 -2.40 -10.15
C PHE A 364 -26.00 -3.59 -10.95
N THR A 365 -26.61 -3.84 -12.11
CA THR A 365 -26.12 -4.81 -13.08
C THR A 365 -25.10 -4.15 -14.00
N VAL A 366 -23.93 -4.78 -14.13
CA VAL A 366 -22.85 -4.28 -15.00
C VAL A 366 -23.30 -4.29 -16.45
N PRO A 367 -23.18 -3.17 -17.19
CA PRO A 367 -23.63 -3.11 -18.56
C PRO A 367 -22.77 -4.01 -19.46
N ALA A 368 -23.34 -4.44 -20.58
CA ALA A 368 -22.60 -5.19 -21.59
C ALA A 368 -21.47 -4.32 -22.17
N VAL A 369 -20.22 -4.76 -22.00
CA VAL A 369 -19.03 -4.12 -22.58
C VAL A 369 -18.40 -5.01 -23.64
N ARG A 370 -17.76 -4.40 -24.65
CA ARG A 370 -17.09 -5.13 -25.74
C ARG A 370 -15.60 -5.40 -25.48
N ALA A 371 -15.01 -4.65 -24.56
CA ALA A 371 -13.61 -4.75 -24.16
C ALA A 371 -13.50 -4.38 -22.66
N PRO A 372 -12.44 -4.83 -21.96
CA PRO A 372 -12.19 -4.40 -20.60
C PRO A 372 -12.13 -2.87 -20.50
N SER A 373 -12.71 -2.30 -19.43
CA SER A 373 -12.78 -0.84 -19.24
C SER A 373 -12.72 -0.47 -17.76
N LYS A 374 -12.05 0.64 -17.46
CA LYS A 374 -12.05 1.30 -16.15
C LYS A 374 -13.22 2.29 -16.10
N ASN A 375 -14.03 2.23 -15.07
CA ASN A 375 -15.24 3.03 -14.86
C ASN A 375 -15.23 3.57 -13.43
N VAL A 376 -15.70 4.81 -13.24
CA VAL A 376 -15.65 5.46 -11.93
C VAL A 376 -17.05 5.53 -11.33
N LEU A 377 -17.28 4.84 -10.21
CA LEU A 377 -18.49 5.01 -9.38
C LEU A 377 -18.31 6.26 -8.53
N LYS A 378 -19.15 7.26 -8.73
CA LYS A 378 -19.15 8.52 -7.98
C LYS A 378 -20.33 8.61 -7.04
N VAL A 379 -20.09 9.19 -5.87
CA VAL A 379 -21.10 9.45 -4.85
C VAL A 379 -20.99 10.90 -4.38
N ARG A 380 -22.15 11.51 -4.19
CA ARG A 380 -22.33 12.85 -3.61
C ARG A 380 -23.33 12.77 -2.47
N VAL A 381 -22.97 13.32 -1.32
CA VAL A 381 -23.92 13.61 -0.24
C VAL A 381 -24.31 15.07 -0.30
N THR A 382 -25.62 15.33 -0.38
CA THR A 382 -26.17 16.69 -0.30
C THR A 382 -27.06 16.80 0.93
N ALA A 383 -26.95 17.90 1.67
CA ALA A 383 -27.88 18.28 2.73
C ALA A 383 -28.46 19.66 2.40
N ASP A 384 -29.78 19.82 2.47
CA ASP A 384 -30.47 21.09 2.18
C ASP A 384 -30.04 21.72 0.84
N SER A 385 -29.85 20.87 -0.19
CA SER A 385 -29.40 21.22 -1.55
C SER A 385 -27.95 21.71 -1.67
N GLN A 386 -27.14 21.62 -0.61
CA GLN A 386 -25.71 21.89 -0.66
C GLN A 386 -24.91 20.59 -0.65
N THR A 387 -23.85 20.52 -1.45
CA THR A 387 -22.91 19.40 -1.42
C THR A 387 -22.13 19.44 -0.11
N VAL A 388 -22.24 18.36 0.67
CA VAL A 388 -21.45 18.15 1.89
C VAL A 388 -20.11 17.53 1.52
N THR A 389 -20.14 16.44 0.77
CA THR A 389 -18.95 15.66 0.39
C THR A 389 -19.20 14.89 -0.90
N GLU A 390 -18.12 14.62 -1.63
CA GLU A 390 -18.10 13.77 -2.81
C GLU A 390 -16.90 12.84 -2.75
N ASN A 391 -17.07 11.64 -3.29
CA ASN A 391 -15.99 10.66 -3.37
C ASN A 391 -16.26 9.66 -4.49
N SER A 392 -15.27 8.82 -4.80
CA SER A 392 -15.36 7.84 -5.87
C SER A 392 -14.60 6.55 -5.61
N LEU A 393 -14.97 5.52 -6.36
CA LEU A 393 -14.32 4.22 -6.39
C LEU A 393 -14.21 3.74 -7.84
N ASP A 394 -13.07 3.18 -8.21
CA ASP A 394 -12.87 2.59 -9.52
C ASP A 394 -13.48 1.18 -9.58
N PHE A 395 -14.14 0.87 -10.70
CA PHE A 395 -14.60 -0.45 -11.08
C PHE A 395 -14.11 -0.81 -12.48
N PHE A 396 -13.85 -2.08 -12.69
CA PHE A 396 -13.32 -2.62 -13.94
C PHE A 396 -14.32 -3.59 -14.54
N PHE A 397 -14.84 -3.26 -15.72
CA PHE A 397 -15.85 -4.06 -16.40
C PHE A 397 -15.22 -4.85 -17.54
N PHE A 398 -15.49 -6.15 -17.56
CA PHE A 398 -14.96 -7.10 -18.54
C PHE A 398 -16.09 -7.67 -19.40
N PRO A 399 -15.84 -7.97 -20.69
CA PRO A 399 -16.85 -8.59 -21.54
C PRO A 399 -17.18 -9.99 -21.04
N ALA A 400 -18.43 -10.45 -21.21
CA ALA A 400 -18.83 -11.85 -20.95
C ALA A 400 -18.22 -12.88 -21.93
N ARG A 401 -17.13 -12.52 -22.63
CA ARG A 401 -16.63 -13.25 -23.79
C ARG A 401 -15.94 -14.54 -23.34
N ARG A 402 -16.32 -15.66 -23.97
CA ARG A 402 -15.51 -16.88 -24.01
C ARG A 402 -14.40 -16.67 -25.06
N PRO A 403 -13.13 -16.91 -24.74
CA PRO A 403 -12.06 -16.78 -25.73
C PRO A 403 -12.36 -17.63 -26.98
N ASP A 404 -11.91 -17.16 -28.15
CA ASP A 404 -11.83 -18.00 -29.37
C ASP A 404 -10.99 -19.25 -29.04
N LEU A 405 -11.15 -20.36 -29.78
CA LEU A 405 -10.47 -21.64 -29.49
C LEU A 405 -8.97 -21.42 -29.19
N PRO A 406 -8.57 -21.43 -27.91
CA PRO A 406 -7.21 -21.08 -27.54
C PRO A 406 -6.27 -22.23 -27.93
N PRO A 407 -4.95 -21.98 -28.01
CA PRO A 407 -3.99 -23.06 -28.16
C PRO A 407 -4.24 -24.14 -27.10
N PRO A 408 -4.20 -25.42 -27.46
CA PRO A 408 -4.40 -26.48 -26.50
C PRO A 408 -3.31 -26.46 -25.43
N ALA A 409 -3.70 -26.68 -24.19
CA ALA A 409 -2.81 -26.72 -23.04
C ALA A 409 -2.73 -28.13 -22.45
N SER A 410 -1.53 -28.53 -22.03
CA SER A 410 -1.28 -29.71 -21.20
C SER A 410 -0.71 -29.28 -19.85
N PHE A 411 -0.75 -30.17 -18.85
CA PHE A 411 -0.34 -29.82 -17.48
C PHE A 411 0.74 -30.78 -16.98
N HIS A 412 1.74 -30.24 -16.29
CA HIS A 412 2.71 -30.98 -15.50
C HIS A 412 2.74 -30.45 -14.07
N ASP A 413 2.06 -31.15 -13.17
CA ASP A 413 1.83 -30.71 -11.80
C ASP A 413 1.88 -31.90 -10.83
N PRO A 414 3.07 -32.44 -10.53
CA PRO A 414 3.21 -33.64 -9.68
C PRO A 414 2.69 -33.43 -8.25
N GLY A 415 2.65 -32.18 -7.78
CA GLY A 415 2.14 -31.81 -6.45
C GLY A 415 0.64 -31.52 -6.39
N GLY A 416 -0.07 -31.50 -7.53
CA GLY A 416 -1.51 -31.25 -7.59
C GLY A 416 -1.94 -29.81 -7.25
N ARG A 417 -1.03 -28.83 -7.32
CA ARG A 417 -1.26 -27.43 -6.95
C ARG A 417 -2.06 -26.64 -7.98
N LEU A 418 -2.05 -27.07 -9.23
CA LEU A 418 -2.78 -26.48 -10.35
C LEU A 418 -4.08 -27.22 -10.65
N ARG A 419 -4.53 -28.13 -9.78
CA ARG A 419 -5.74 -28.95 -10.01
C ARG A 419 -7.00 -28.12 -10.28
N ARG A 420 -7.19 -27.02 -9.54
CA ARG A 420 -8.31 -26.10 -9.76
C ARG A 420 -8.22 -25.47 -11.15
N LEU A 421 -7.06 -24.89 -11.45
CA LEU A 421 -6.78 -24.25 -12.74
C LEU A 421 -7.00 -25.22 -13.92
N PHE A 422 -6.51 -26.45 -13.82
CA PHE A 422 -6.74 -27.50 -14.82
C PHE A 422 -8.23 -27.73 -15.10
N ASN A 423 -9.04 -27.87 -14.05
CA ASN A 423 -10.48 -28.11 -14.20
C ASN A 423 -11.20 -26.92 -14.86
N GLU A 424 -10.85 -25.69 -14.47
CA GLU A 424 -11.45 -24.47 -15.02
C GLU A 424 -11.03 -24.23 -16.48
N MET A 425 -9.75 -24.41 -16.82
CA MET A 425 -9.28 -24.35 -18.21
C MET A 425 -9.92 -25.43 -19.07
N ARG A 426 -10.09 -26.66 -18.52
CA ARG A 426 -10.81 -27.74 -19.20
C ARG A 426 -12.27 -27.37 -19.47
N ALA A 427 -12.97 -26.77 -18.50
CA ALA A 427 -14.34 -26.30 -18.68
C ALA A 427 -14.47 -25.21 -19.76
N ARG A 428 -13.37 -24.53 -20.08
CA ARG A 428 -13.24 -23.51 -21.13
C ARG A 428 -12.63 -24.04 -22.44
N ASN A 429 -12.57 -25.36 -22.62
CA ASN A 429 -12.11 -26.03 -23.84
C ASN A 429 -10.64 -25.78 -24.24
N TYR A 430 -9.73 -25.58 -23.29
CA TYR A 430 -8.28 -25.56 -23.55
C TYR A 430 -7.67 -26.94 -23.90
N LEU A 431 -8.47 -27.94 -24.27
CA LEU A 431 -8.00 -29.32 -24.43
C LEU A 431 -7.26 -29.53 -25.77
N ALA A 432 -6.15 -30.27 -25.72
CA ALA A 432 -5.56 -30.88 -26.91
C ALA A 432 -6.55 -31.89 -27.53
N PRO A 433 -6.81 -31.84 -28.85
CA PRO A 433 -7.54 -32.92 -29.49
C PRO A 433 -6.78 -34.24 -29.31
N THR A 434 -7.51 -35.35 -29.33
CA THR A 434 -7.00 -36.73 -29.15
C THR A 434 -6.01 -37.21 -30.22
N GLY A 435 -5.45 -36.29 -31.02
CA GLY A 435 -4.50 -36.55 -32.10
C GLY A 435 -3.12 -35.94 -31.85
N SER A 436 -2.17 -36.28 -32.71
CA SER A 436 -0.79 -35.81 -32.72
C SER A 436 -0.65 -34.36 -33.18
N GLU A 437 -1.30 -33.41 -32.50
CA GLU A 437 -1.00 -31.99 -32.69
C GLU A 437 0.39 -31.68 -32.13
N ALA A 438 1.18 -30.97 -32.93
CA ALA A 438 2.56 -30.61 -32.60
C ALA A 438 2.58 -29.57 -31.46
N PHE A 439 2.92 -30.04 -30.25
CA PHE A 439 3.28 -29.28 -29.03
C PHE A 439 2.18 -28.36 -28.43
N PRO A 440 1.26 -28.89 -27.59
CA PRO A 440 0.41 -28.04 -26.74
C PRO A 440 1.27 -27.19 -25.78
N VAL A 441 0.74 -26.04 -25.36
CA VAL A 441 1.35 -25.22 -24.31
C VAL A 441 1.39 -26.03 -23.01
N LEU A 442 2.57 -26.26 -22.45
CA LEU A 442 2.73 -26.98 -21.19
C LEU A 442 2.64 -26.00 -20.01
N VAL A 443 1.57 -26.09 -19.21
CA VAL A 443 1.44 -25.38 -17.94
C VAL A 443 2.06 -26.24 -16.84
N ALA A 444 3.07 -25.73 -16.14
CA ALA A 444 3.83 -26.50 -15.15
C ALA A 444 3.89 -25.81 -13.79
N SER A 445 3.92 -26.59 -12.70
CA SER A 445 4.10 -26.07 -11.33
C SER A 445 5.51 -26.26 -10.77
N VAL A 446 6.37 -26.96 -11.51
CA VAL A 446 7.75 -27.32 -11.13
C VAL A 446 8.68 -27.16 -12.34
N PHE A 447 9.98 -26.99 -12.10
CA PHE A 447 11.01 -26.91 -13.13
C PHE A 447 11.96 -28.13 -13.09
N ASP A 448 11.40 -29.30 -13.37
CA ASP A 448 12.08 -30.60 -13.31
C ASP A 448 12.49 -31.13 -14.71
N ASP A 449 12.98 -32.37 -14.77
CA ASP A 449 13.45 -32.99 -16.02
C ASP A 449 12.37 -33.10 -17.09
N VAL A 450 11.09 -33.22 -16.73
CA VAL A 450 9.98 -33.26 -17.71
C VAL A 450 9.89 -31.92 -18.42
N VAL A 451 9.88 -30.83 -17.65
CA VAL A 451 9.83 -29.46 -18.18
C VAL A 451 11.10 -29.13 -18.97
N LYS A 452 12.28 -29.46 -18.42
CA LYS A 452 13.57 -29.24 -19.10
C LYS A 452 13.62 -29.99 -20.43
N ASN A 453 13.17 -31.24 -20.49
CA ASN A 453 13.15 -32.02 -21.74
C ASN A 453 12.17 -31.45 -22.77
N ASN A 454 11.00 -31.00 -22.34
CA ASN A 454 10.04 -30.30 -23.21
C ASN A 454 10.66 -29.04 -23.84
N LEU A 455 11.36 -28.24 -23.04
CA LEU A 455 12.07 -27.04 -23.50
C LEU A 455 13.25 -27.36 -24.44
N ARG A 456 14.04 -28.40 -24.16
CA ARG A 456 15.10 -28.89 -25.09
C ARG A 456 14.53 -29.27 -26.46
N ALA A 457 13.33 -29.83 -26.50
CA ALA A 457 12.64 -30.24 -27.72
C ALA A 457 12.01 -29.08 -28.51
N GLY A 458 12.02 -27.84 -27.98
CA GLY A 458 11.43 -26.68 -28.64
C GLY A 458 10.03 -26.30 -28.14
N GLY A 459 9.58 -26.90 -27.03
CA GLY A 459 8.25 -26.67 -26.48
C GLY A 459 8.00 -25.26 -25.95
N ARG A 460 6.78 -25.06 -25.47
CA ARG A 460 6.23 -23.80 -24.97
C ARG A 460 5.72 -24.04 -23.56
N VAL A 461 6.35 -23.41 -22.57
CA VAL A 461 6.04 -23.65 -21.15
C VAL A 461 5.54 -22.38 -20.48
N ILE A 462 4.46 -22.48 -19.72
CA ILE A 462 4.06 -21.49 -18.72
C ILE A 462 4.31 -22.12 -17.36
N LEU A 463 5.36 -21.67 -16.67
CA LEU A 463 5.71 -22.08 -15.33
C LEU A 463 4.97 -21.18 -14.33
N ILE A 464 4.11 -21.77 -13.50
CA ILE A 464 3.39 -21.11 -12.40
C ILE A 464 3.91 -21.71 -11.09
N PRO A 465 5.02 -21.18 -10.54
CA PRO A 465 5.61 -21.69 -9.31
C PRO A 465 4.78 -21.28 -8.09
N SER A 466 4.74 -22.13 -7.06
CA SER A 466 4.10 -21.79 -5.78
C SER A 466 5.09 -21.65 -4.62
N ASP A 467 6.31 -22.17 -4.79
CA ASP A 467 7.33 -22.21 -3.75
C ASP A 467 8.63 -21.64 -4.27
N ARG A 468 9.59 -21.48 -3.36
CA ARG A 468 10.98 -21.21 -3.72
C ARG A 468 11.48 -22.24 -4.74
N MET A 469 12.07 -21.77 -5.83
CA MET A 469 12.53 -22.61 -6.93
C MET A 469 13.78 -22.02 -7.58
N VAL A 470 14.86 -22.79 -7.63
CA VAL A 470 16.06 -22.42 -8.37
C VAL A 470 15.87 -22.80 -9.84
N LEU A 471 15.95 -21.82 -10.73
CA LEU A 471 15.81 -22.03 -12.18
C LEU A 471 17.17 -22.23 -12.84
N ALA A 472 18.18 -21.48 -12.39
CA ALA A 472 19.57 -21.58 -12.79
C ALA A 472 20.46 -20.93 -11.70
N PRO A 473 21.79 -21.11 -11.72
CA PRO A 473 22.69 -20.41 -10.81
C PRO A 473 22.43 -18.89 -10.84
N GLY A 474 22.02 -18.33 -9.70
CA GLY A 474 21.71 -16.91 -9.55
C GLY A 474 20.33 -16.47 -10.06
N ILE A 475 19.49 -17.37 -10.58
CA ILE A 475 18.11 -17.07 -11.02
C ILE A 475 17.14 -17.96 -10.25
N GLU A 476 16.29 -17.34 -9.45
CA GLU A 476 15.39 -18.04 -8.54
C GLU A 476 14.03 -17.37 -8.40
N VAL A 477 13.03 -18.19 -8.14
CA VAL A 477 11.72 -17.77 -7.64
C VAL A 477 11.82 -17.76 -6.12
N VAL A 478 11.50 -16.62 -5.49
CA VAL A 478 11.54 -16.46 -4.03
C VAL A 478 10.19 -15.95 -3.50
N PRO A 479 9.72 -16.43 -2.33
CA PRO A 479 8.56 -15.86 -1.66
C PRO A 479 8.79 -14.39 -1.30
N ARG A 480 7.72 -13.60 -1.35
CA ARG A 480 7.76 -12.20 -0.88
C ARG A 480 7.65 -12.08 0.64
N ALA A 481 6.74 -12.86 1.21
CA ALA A 481 6.40 -12.83 2.64
C ALA A 481 7.63 -13.09 3.54
N GLY A 482 7.71 -12.35 4.65
CA GLY A 482 8.79 -12.49 5.64
C GLY A 482 10.11 -11.85 5.22
N SER A 483 10.09 -10.95 4.22
CA SER A 483 11.26 -10.19 3.77
C SER A 483 10.84 -8.78 3.33
N SER A 484 11.80 -7.92 3.00
CA SER A 484 11.52 -6.59 2.42
C SER A 484 10.78 -6.62 1.07
N LEU A 485 10.55 -7.81 0.49
CA LEU A 485 9.78 -7.99 -0.74
C LEU A 485 8.27 -8.02 -0.51
N ASP A 486 7.78 -8.06 0.73
CA ASP A 486 6.35 -7.84 1.00
C ASP A 486 5.94 -6.42 0.58
N GLY A 487 6.80 -5.44 0.87
CA GLY A 487 6.58 -4.03 0.57
C GLY A 487 5.84 -3.29 1.70
N ASN A 488 5.67 -3.90 2.88
CA ASN A 488 4.78 -3.38 3.92
C ASN A 488 5.23 -2.03 4.46
N TRP A 489 6.53 -1.85 4.74
CA TRP A 489 7.09 -0.55 5.15
C TRP A 489 7.69 0.24 3.98
N ILE A 490 8.51 -0.42 3.16
CA ILE A 490 9.05 0.16 1.93
C ILE A 490 8.20 -0.30 0.76
N SER A 491 7.32 0.57 0.25
CA SER A 491 6.30 0.16 -0.71
C SER A 491 6.87 -0.55 -1.95
N SER A 492 6.12 -1.55 -2.38
CA SER A 492 6.33 -2.27 -3.63
C SER A 492 5.55 -1.63 -4.77
N PHE A 493 6.20 -1.35 -5.89
CA PHE A 493 5.56 -0.80 -7.06
C PHE A 493 5.49 -1.85 -8.17
N SER A 494 4.36 -2.55 -8.20
CA SER A 494 4.04 -3.53 -9.25
C SER A 494 3.77 -2.81 -10.58
N TRP A 495 4.45 -3.25 -11.63
CA TRP A 495 4.34 -2.64 -12.96
C TRP A 495 4.15 -3.69 -14.06
N ILE A 496 3.52 -3.27 -15.15
CA ILE A 496 3.28 -4.06 -16.36
C ILE A 496 3.69 -3.27 -17.61
N ARG A 497 4.01 -3.98 -18.70
CA ARG A 497 4.17 -3.36 -20.03
C ARG A 497 2.80 -3.02 -20.65
N LYS A 498 2.19 -1.93 -20.17
CA LYS A 498 0.91 -1.42 -20.68
C LYS A 498 0.94 -1.23 -22.19
N GLY A 499 -0.15 -1.61 -22.86
CA GLY A 499 -0.31 -1.48 -24.32
C GLY A 499 0.41 -2.56 -25.16
N GLN A 500 1.15 -3.48 -24.52
CA GLN A 500 1.79 -4.61 -25.17
C GLN A 500 1.15 -5.91 -24.70
N ASP A 501 1.09 -6.93 -25.56
CA ASP A 501 0.69 -8.26 -25.12
C ASP A 501 1.69 -8.79 -24.07
N PRO A 502 1.23 -9.50 -23.02
CA PRO A 502 -0.13 -9.99 -22.78
C PRO A 502 -1.09 -8.99 -22.08
N PHE A 503 -0.65 -7.78 -21.78
CA PHE A 503 -1.42 -6.80 -21.00
C PHE A 503 -2.21 -5.81 -21.86
N LYS A 504 -2.14 -5.88 -23.19
CA LYS A 504 -2.71 -4.89 -24.10
C LYS A 504 -4.19 -4.56 -23.83
N LEU A 505 -4.99 -5.55 -23.42
CA LEU A 505 -6.42 -5.39 -23.15
C LEU A 505 -6.76 -5.07 -21.70
N ILE A 506 -5.85 -5.34 -20.77
CA ILE A 506 -6.11 -5.28 -19.32
C ILE A 506 -5.18 -4.33 -18.56
N GLY A 507 -4.20 -3.74 -19.24
CA GLY A 507 -3.31 -2.75 -18.67
C GLY A 507 -3.96 -1.37 -18.67
N PHE A 508 -4.68 -1.06 -17.58
CA PHE A 508 -5.31 0.24 -17.40
C PHE A 508 -4.29 1.33 -17.07
N ASP A 509 -3.25 1.02 -16.31
CA ASP A 509 -2.11 1.88 -15.98
C ASP A 509 -0.78 1.10 -16.00
N THR A 510 0.36 1.80 -15.97
CA THR A 510 1.68 1.16 -15.96
C THR A 510 1.99 0.54 -14.60
N LEU A 511 1.73 1.28 -13.52
CA LEU A 511 1.69 0.73 -12.17
C LEU A 511 0.31 0.14 -11.95
N THR A 512 0.25 -1.12 -11.52
CA THR A 512 -1.01 -1.81 -11.31
C THR A 512 -1.66 -1.37 -10.00
N GLY A 513 -2.98 -1.23 -10.01
CA GLY A 513 -3.80 -0.93 -8.83
C GLY A 513 -4.69 -2.11 -8.43
N PHE A 514 -5.85 -1.77 -7.86
CA PHE A 514 -6.81 -2.73 -7.34
C PHE A 514 -7.39 -3.69 -8.40
N GLU A 515 -7.31 -3.37 -9.70
CA GLU A 515 -7.65 -4.31 -10.77
C GLU A 515 -6.83 -5.59 -10.72
N ALA A 516 -5.58 -5.51 -10.26
CA ALA A 516 -4.64 -6.63 -10.22
C ALA A 516 -4.55 -7.28 -8.84
N GLN A 517 -5.29 -6.78 -7.85
CA GLN A 517 -5.21 -7.25 -6.46
C GLN A 517 -5.45 -8.75 -6.32
N ALA A 518 -6.45 -9.30 -7.04
CA ALA A 518 -6.74 -10.72 -7.01
C ALA A 518 -5.56 -11.59 -7.52
N VAL A 519 -4.73 -11.03 -8.39
CA VAL A 519 -3.57 -11.74 -8.95
C VAL A 519 -2.26 -11.38 -8.28
N THR A 520 -2.26 -10.59 -7.20
CA THR A 520 -1.06 -10.17 -6.47
C THR A 520 -0.10 -11.36 -6.30
N PRO A 521 1.14 -11.24 -6.78
CA PRO A 521 2.07 -12.36 -6.79
C PRO A 521 2.54 -12.65 -5.36
N SER A 522 2.54 -13.92 -4.96
CA SER A 522 3.08 -14.35 -3.65
C SER A 522 4.61 -14.56 -3.66
N ALA A 523 5.19 -14.61 -4.86
CA ALA A 523 6.61 -14.81 -5.11
C ALA A 523 7.08 -13.92 -6.27
N VAL A 524 8.40 -13.74 -6.40
CA VAL A 524 9.02 -12.97 -7.48
C VAL A 524 10.21 -13.73 -8.06
N VAL A 525 10.57 -13.41 -9.30
CA VAL A 525 11.76 -13.91 -9.99
C VAL A 525 12.91 -12.94 -9.75
N GLN A 526 13.94 -13.39 -9.05
CA GLN A 526 15.18 -12.67 -8.83
C GLN A 526 16.28 -13.15 -9.79
N GLY A 527 17.26 -12.28 -10.02
CA GLY A 527 18.47 -12.63 -10.77
C GLY A 527 18.43 -12.38 -12.28
N VAL A 528 17.35 -11.79 -12.81
CA VAL A 528 17.33 -11.33 -14.20
C VAL A 528 18.27 -10.12 -14.32
N PRO A 529 19.32 -10.20 -15.16
CA PRO A 529 20.29 -9.12 -15.25
C PRO A 529 19.69 -7.89 -15.97
N PRO A 530 20.17 -6.67 -15.67
CA PRO A 530 19.59 -5.43 -16.20
C PRO A 530 19.50 -5.40 -17.74
N GLU A 531 20.52 -5.89 -18.44
CA GLU A 531 20.58 -5.97 -19.90
C GLU A 531 19.52 -6.89 -20.54
N ASN A 532 18.85 -7.73 -19.74
CA ASN A 532 17.78 -8.61 -20.17
C ASN A 532 16.41 -8.18 -19.63
N PHE A 533 16.29 -7.01 -19.01
CA PHE A 533 15.04 -6.57 -18.41
C PHE A 533 13.94 -6.23 -19.44
N SER A 534 14.28 -6.14 -20.72
CA SER A 534 13.29 -6.13 -21.82
C SER A 534 12.42 -7.38 -21.87
N ASP A 535 12.92 -8.52 -21.37
CA ASP A 535 12.19 -9.78 -21.28
C ASP A 535 11.42 -9.97 -19.96
N VAL A 536 11.51 -8.99 -19.05
CA VAL A 536 10.58 -8.86 -17.93
C VAL A 536 9.36 -8.09 -18.43
N LEU A 537 8.23 -8.79 -18.54
CA LEU A 537 6.96 -8.26 -19.08
C LEU A 537 6.11 -7.59 -17.99
N ALA A 538 6.28 -8.05 -16.75
CA ALA A 538 5.78 -7.43 -15.54
C ALA A 538 6.77 -7.67 -14.41
N GLY A 539 6.87 -6.73 -13.48
CA GLY A 539 7.80 -6.80 -12.37
C GLY A 539 7.41 -5.92 -11.20
N ILE A 540 8.30 -5.85 -10.22
CA ILE A 540 8.17 -5.02 -9.04
C ILE A 540 9.52 -4.33 -8.81
N PHE A 541 9.49 -3.06 -8.42
CA PHE A 541 10.63 -2.43 -7.77
C PHE A 541 10.26 -1.95 -6.37
N TYR A 542 11.28 -1.80 -5.53
CA TYR A 542 11.13 -1.39 -4.15
C TYR A 542 12.06 -0.21 -3.86
N GLY A 543 11.55 0.70 -3.02
CA GLY A 543 12.24 1.92 -2.61
C GLY A 543 12.79 2.71 -3.80
N TRP A 544 14.05 3.14 -3.71
CA TRP A 544 14.73 3.93 -4.74
C TRP A 544 15.17 3.11 -5.97
N ILE A 545 14.25 2.29 -6.52
CA ILE A 545 14.45 1.43 -7.69
C ILE A 545 15.60 0.43 -7.48
N HIS A 546 15.79 -0.12 -6.27
CA HIS A 546 16.90 -1.05 -5.99
C HIS A 546 16.58 -2.50 -6.33
N SER A 547 15.61 -3.08 -5.62
CA SER A 547 15.25 -4.48 -5.77
C SER A 547 14.34 -4.65 -6.99
N ASN A 548 14.92 -4.76 -8.19
CA ASN A 548 14.16 -4.90 -9.43
C ASN A 548 13.96 -6.40 -9.73
N VAL A 549 12.72 -6.86 -9.65
CA VAL A 549 12.36 -8.28 -9.73
C VAL A 549 11.24 -8.51 -10.74
N GLY A 550 11.18 -9.71 -11.32
CA GLY A 550 10.14 -10.09 -12.28
C GLY A 550 8.94 -10.76 -11.63
N THR A 551 7.75 -10.53 -12.16
CA THR A 551 6.51 -11.26 -11.84
C THR A 551 5.96 -12.01 -13.05
N LEU A 552 6.32 -11.53 -14.24
CA LEU A 552 6.19 -12.25 -15.50
C LEU A 552 7.46 -12.08 -16.32
N VAL A 553 8.23 -13.15 -16.44
CA VAL A 553 9.50 -13.16 -17.18
C VAL A 553 9.40 -14.13 -18.34
N GLN A 554 9.75 -13.70 -19.55
CA GLN A 554 9.94 -14.60 -20.67
C GLN A 554 11.42 -14.99 -20.80
N ALA A 555 11.68 -16.25 -21.12
CA ALA A 555 13.04 -16.75 -21.29
C ALA A 555 13.11 -17.80 -22.39
N LYS A 556 14.24 -17.83 -23.09
CA LYS A 556 14.65 -18.93 -23.95
C LYS A 556 15.26 -20.00 -23.06
N ALA A 557 14.92 -21.26 -23.30
CA ALA A 557 15.53 -22.37 -22.60
C ALA A 557 15.68 -23.56 -23.56
N GLY A 558 16.92 -23.91 -23.88
CA GLY A 558 17.20 -24.84 -24.99
C GLY A 558 16.68 -24.29 -26.33
N LYS A 559 15.83 -25.05 -27.02
CA LYS A 559 15.15 -24.61 -28.26
C LYS A 559 13.76 -24.00 -27.99
N GLY A 560 13.29 -24.10 -26.74
CA GLY A 560 11.95 -23.74 -26.32
C GLY A 560 11.85 -22.32 -25.79
N LYS A 561 10.62 -21.92 -25.49
CA LYS A 561 10.28 -20.65 -24.85
C LYS A 561 9.52 -20.94 -23.56
N MET A 562 9.84 -20.20 -22.50
CA MET A 562 9.21 -20.31 -21.20
C MET A 562 8.68 -18.94 -20.76
N LEU A 563 7.49 -18.90 -20.15
CA LEU A 563 7.03 -17.80 -19.31
C LEU A 563 7.10 -18.26 -17.86
N ILE A 564 7.72 -17.49 -16.99
CA ILE A 564 7.70 -17.68 -15.54
C ILE A 564 6.71 -16.65 -14.98
N CYS A 565 5.59 -17.13 -14.44
CA CYS A 565 4.47 -16.31 -14.04
C CYS A 565 4.17 -16.52 -12.55
N THR A 566 4.46 -15.52 -11.72
CA THR A 566 4.23 -15.60 -10.27
C THR A 566 2.91 -14.97 -9.81
N PHE A 567 2.11 -14.43 -10.73
CA PHE A 567 0.74 -14.02 -10.46
C PHE A 567 -0.08 -15.19 -9.89
N SER A 568 -1.00 -14.90 -8.97
CA SER A 568 -1.83 -15.87 -8.24
C SER A 568 -2.95 -16.51 -9.09
N LEU A 569 -2.64 -16.91 -10.33
CA LEU A 569 -3.60 -17.41 -11.33
C LEU A 569 -4.15 -18.79 -11.01
N ALA A 570 -3.41 -19.61 -10.25
CA ALA A 570 -3.83 -20.96 -9.89
C ALA A 570 -5.13 -21.00 -9.06
N THR A 571 -5.42 -19.92 -8.32
CA THR A 571 -6.56 -19.79 -7.42
C THR A 571 -7.58 -18.75 -7.86
N THR A 572 -7.26 -17.89 -8.83
CA THR A 572 -8.11 -16.75 -9.20
C THR A 572 -8.68 -16.81 -10.61
N TYR A 573 -8.10 -17.64 -11.48
CA TYR A 573 -8.68 -17.91 -12.79
C TYR A 573 -10.15 -18.37 -12.66
N GLY A 574 -11.00 -17.92 -13.59
CA GLY A 574 -12.43 -18.22 -13.58
C GLY A 574 -13.27 -17.49 -12.51
N SER A 575 -12.69 -17.13 -11.37
CA SER A 575 -13.38 -16.37 -10.30
C SER A 575 -13.19 -14.85 -10.39
N ASP A 576 -12.08 -14.40 -10.96
CA ASP A 576 -11.80 -12.98 -11.21
C ASP A 576 -11.60 -12.74 -12.72
N PRO A 577 -12.26 -11.75 -13.32
CA PRO A 577 -12.20 -11.55 -14.76
C PRO A 577 -10.87 -10.90 -15.23
N TYR A 578 -10.13 -10.19 -14.39
CA TYR A 578 -8.77 -9.74 -14.70
C TYR A 578 -7.82 -10.94 -14.78
N ALA A 579 -7.84 -11.81 -13.76
CA ALA A 579 -7.06 -13.04 -13.71
C ALA A 579 -7.33 -13.95 -14.91
N THR A 580 -8.62 -14.08 -15.25
CA THR A 580 -9.08 -14.83 -16.41
C THR A 580 -8.50 -14.27 -17.71
N SER A 581 -8.66 -12.97 -17.93
CA SER A 581 -8.19 -12.30 -19.15
C SER A 581 -6.67 -12.35 -19.28
N LEU A 582 -5.95 -12.25 -18.16
CA LEU A 582 -4.50 -12.37 -18.11
C LEU A 582 -4.05 -13.77 -18.56
N LEU A 583 -4.56 -14.83 -17.95
CA LEU A 583 -4.15 -16.19 -18.32
C LEU A 583 -4.49 -16.52 -19.78
N ASP A 584 -5.69 -16.13 -20.25
CA ASP A 584 -6.08 -16.30 -21.64
C ASP A 584 -5.09 -15.60 -22.60
N SER A 585 -4.60 -14.42 -22.20
CA SER A 585 -3.59 -13.69 -22.96
C SER A 585 -2.20 -14.34 -22.88
N LEU A 586 -1.83 -14.94 -21.74
CA LEU A 586 -0.56 -15.64 -21.56
C LEU A 586 -0.45 -16.89 -22.45
N VAL A 587 -1.53 -17.69 -22.54
CA VAL A 587 -1.56 -18.89 -23.38
C VAL A 587 -1.41 -18.54 -24.86
N ASN A 588 -1.98 -17.42 -25.30
CA ASN A 588 -1.75 -16.93 -26.66
C ASN A 588 -0.33 -16.38 -26.83
N TYR A 589 0.13 -15.56 -25.90
CA TYR A 589 1.42 -14.86 -25.96
C TYR A 589 2.63 -15.82 -25.99
N ILE A 590 2.59 -16.95 -25.27
CA ILE A 590 3.69 -17.92 -25.32
C ILE A 590 3.87 -18.51 -26.72
N VAL A 591 2.81 -18.58 -27.53
CA VAL A 591 2.84 -19.09 -28.91
C VAL A 591 3.20 -17.99 -29.91
N THR A 592 2.60 -16.80 -29.78
CA THR A 592 2.68 -15.73 -30.80
C THR A 592 3.70 -14.65 -30.49
N GLY A 593 4.06 -14.47 -29.22
CA GLY A 593 4.95 -13.40 -28.77
C GLY A 593 6.40 -13.58 -29.26
N PRO A 594 7.21 -12.51 -29.19
CA PRO A 594 8.58 -12.52 -29.70
C PRO A 594 9.45 -13.60 -29.05
N THR A 595 10.53 -13.97 -29.73
CA THR A 595 11.54 -14.85 -29.13
C THR A 595 12.35 -14.03 -28.12
N PRO A 596 12.44 -14.47 -26.84
CA PRO A 596 13.19 -13.76 -25.81
C PRO A 596 14.70 -13.83 -26.06
N VAL A 597 15.41 -12.83 -25.56
CA VAL A 597 16.88 -12.75 -25.57
C VAL A 597 17.45 -13.39 -24.30
N PHE A 598 16.78 -13.20 -23.17
CA PHE A 598 17.15 -13.80 -21.89
C PHE A 598 17.15 -15.33 -21.98
N GLU A 599 18.27 -15.96 -21.60
CA GLU A 599 18.42 -17.42 -21.68
C GLU A 599 18.59 -18.03 -20.28
N ILE A 600 17.77 -19.04 -19.98
CA ILE A 600 17.89 -19.86 -18.78
C ILE A 600 18.55 -21.19 -19.17
N PRO A 601 19.76 -21.49 -18.67
CA PRO A 601 20.44 -22.73 -19.00
C PRO A 601 19.67 -23.92 -18.43
N LEU A 602 19.54 -24.98 -19.24
CA LEU A 602 18.88 -26.23 -18.85
C LEU A 602 19.85 -27.22 -18.16
N THR A 603 20.86 -26.70 -17.47
CA THR A 603 21.77 -27.52 -16.65
C THR A 603 21.08 -27.92 -15.35
N ASN A 604 21.57 -28.98 -14.70
CA ASN A 604 21.15 -29.24 -13.33
C ASN A 604 21.85 -28.23 -12.41
N PRO A 605 21.11 -27.59 -11.47
CA PRO A 605 21.67 -26.60 -10.55
C PRO A 605 22.76 -27.19 -9.66
#